data_AF-A0A117Q1D5-F1
#
_entry.id   AF-A0A117Q1D5-F1
#
_cell.length_a   1.000
_cell.length_b   1.000
_cell.length_c   1.000
_cell.angle_alpha   90.00
_cell.angle_beta   90.00
_cell.angle_gamma   90.00
#
_symmetry.space_group_name_H-M   'P 1'
#
loop_
_entity.id
_entity.type
_entity.pdbx_description
1 polymer ?
#
loop_
_entity_poly.entity_id
_entity_poly.type
_entity_poly.pdbx_seq_one_letter_code
_entity_poly.pdbx_strand_id
1 'polypeptide(L)'
;MTVDTWIQAGLALVGTAGGVVSARAARRTKRQEKRDDFTTIKDALNERIDDLKKDITSHQTQITCQQDQITGQGAAISWLVVDRRSLVGYIRGAGLEPPVARPIPERARPFLDSIDV
;
A
#
# COMPACT_ATOMS: atom_id res chain seq x y z
N MET A 1 13.34 1.26 1.99
CA MET A 1 13.10 2.69 1.75
C MET A 1 11.60 2.90 1.84
N THR A 2 11.13 3.56 2.89
CA THR A 2 9.70 3.66 3.22
C THR A 2 9.01 4.68 2.31
N VAL A 3 7.72 4.43 2.03
CA VAL A 3 6.87 5.27 1.15
C VAL A 3 6.85 6.73 1.61
N ASP A 4 7.01 6.97 2.91
CA ASP A 4 7.15 8.29 3.52
C ASP A 4 8.29 9.12 2.94
N THR A 5 9.40 8.48 2.53
CA THR A 5 10.56 9.17 1.94
C THR A 5 10.25 9.71 0.54
N TRP A 6 9.41 9.02 -0.25
CA TRP A 6 9.01 9.46 -1.59
C TRP A 6 8.01 10.62 -1.53
N ILE A 7 7.07 10.59 -0.58
CA ILE A 7 6.09 11.67 -0.38
C ILE A 7 6.79 12.94 0.12
N GLN A 8 7.71 12.82 1.07
CA GLN A 8 8.51 13.96 1.53
C GLN A 8 9.42 14.53 0.45
N ALA A 9 10.05 13.67 -0.36
CA ALA A 9 10.89 14.11 -1.47
C ALA A 9 10.06 14.84 -2.54
N GLY A 10 8.86 14.35 -2.87
CA GLY A 10 7.95 15.00 -3.82
C GLY A 10 7.49 16.39 -3.37
N LEU A 11 7.13 16.54 -2.09
CA LEU A 11 6.74 17.83 -1.51
C LEU A 11 7.89 18.85 -1.46
N ALA A 12 9.10 18.40 -1.13
CA ALA A 12 10.27 19.28 -1.03
C ALA A 12 10.71 19.84 -2.40
N LEU A 13 10.55 19.06 -3.47
CA LEU A 13 10.94 19.46 -4.83
C LEU A 13 9.98 20.52 -5.40
N VAL A 14 8.68 20.42 -5.10
CA VAL A 14 7.68 21.43 -5.51
C VAL A 14 7.87 22.74 -4.77
N GLY A 15 8.17 22.70 -3.46
CA GLY A 15 8.36 23.90 -2.64
C GLY A 15 9.59 24.73 -3.04
N THR A 16 10.67 24.08 -3.47
CA THR A 16 11.92 24.74 -3.85
C THR A 16 11.89 25.33 -5.26
N ALA A 17 11.22 24.67 -6.22
CA ALA A 17 11.06 25.19 -7.58
C ALA A 17 10.19 26.48 -7.65
N GLY A 18 9.16 26.58 -6.80
CA GLY A 18 8.29 27.77 -6.75
C GLY A 18 8.97 29.04 -6.23
N GLY A 19 9.94 28.90 -5.31
CA GLY A 19 10.64 30.03 -4.69
C GLY A 19 11.55 30.79 -5.66
N VAL A 20 12.30 30.08 -6.51
CA VAL A 20 13.36 30.69 -7.33
C VAL A 20 12.81 31.46 -8.54
N VAL A 21 11.67 31.02 -9.10
CA VAL A 21 11.04 31.70 -10.25
C VAL A 21 10.37 33.01 -9.84
N SER A 22 9.97 33.14 -8.56
CA SER A 22 9.27 34.32 -8.05
C SER A 22 10.16 35.58 -7.92
N ALA A 23 11.48 35.43 -7.72
CA ALA A 23 12.36 36.54 -7.37
C ALA A 23 12.77 37.44 -8.56
N ARG A 24 12.83 36.90 -9.80
CA ARG A 24 13.41 37.62 -10.95
C ARG A 24 12.42 38.50 -11.73
N ALA A 25 11.11 38.35 -11.51
CA ALA A 25 10.07 39.00 -12.34
C ALA A 25 9.50 40.31 -11.76
N ALA A 26 10.09 40.89 -10.71
CA ALA A 26 9.43 41.87 -9.85
C ALA A 26 9.73 43.36 -10.12
N ARG A 27 10.28 43.76 -11.28
CA ARG A 27 10.49 45.20 -11.58
C ARG A 27 9.61 45.69 -12.74
N ARG A 28 8.57 46.45 -12.34
CA ARG A 28 7.65 47.33 -13.10
C ARG A 28 6.31 46.70 -13.54
N THR A 29 5.26 47.16 -12.86
CA THR A 29 3.84 47.33 -13.26
C THR A 29 2.85 46.14 -13.38
N LYS A 30 3.22 44.87 -13.14
CA LYS A 30 2.29 43.70 -13.17
C LYS A 30 1.78 43.19 -11.80
N ARG A 31 1.46 44.07 -10.85
CA ARG A 31 1.27 43.65 -9.44
C ARG A 31 -0.16 43.22 -9.06
N GLN A 32 -1.17 43.60 -9.84
CA GLN A 32 -2.57 43.30 -9.55
C GLN A 32 -3.09 42.10 -10.35
N GLU A 33 -2.87 42.09 -11.67
CA GLU A 33 -3.21 40.97 -12.57
C GLU A 33 -2.53 39.65 -12.15
N LYS A 34 -1.25 39.69 -11.76
CA LYS A 34 -0.57 38.50 -11.23
C LYS A 34 -1.15 38.00 -9.90
N ARG A 35 -1.75 38.87 -9.09
CA ARG A 35 -2.28 38.48 -7.78
C ARG A 35 -3.51 37.59 -7.96
N ASP A 36 -4.34 37.95 -8.94
CA ASP A 36 -5.51 37.17 -9.34
C ASP A 36 -5.08 35.82 -9.95
N ASP A 37 -4.08 35.82 -10.85
CA ASP A 37 -3.51 34.58 -11.40
C ASP A 37 -2.95 33.65 -10.31
N PHE A 38 -2.26 34.20 -9.30
CA PHE A 38 -1.75 33.40 -8.19
C PHE A 38 -2.86 32.84 -7.30
N THR A 39 -3.95 33.58 -7.09
CA THR A 39 -5.12 33.04 -6.37
C THR A 39 -5.79 31.93 -7.16
N THR A 40 -5.98 32.09 -8.47
CA THR A 40 -6.57 31.04 -9.32
C THR A 40 -5.71 29.78 -9.35
N ILE A 41 -4.38 29.93 -9.45
CA ILE A 41 -3.44 28.80 -9.38
C ILE A 41 -3.47 28.13 -8.00
N LYS A 42 -3.56 28.91 -6.92
CA LYS A 42 -3.65 28.39 -5.56
C LYS A 42 -4.94 27.61 -5.35
N ASP A 43 -6.06 28.09 -5.86
CA ASP A 43 -7.35 27.43 -5.74
C ASP A 43 -7.37 26.12 -6.55
N ALA A 44 -6.85 26.14 -7.78
CA ALA A 44 -6.69 24.92 -8.59
C ALA A 44 -5.71 23.91 -7.97
N LEU A 45 -4.66 24.38 -7.27
CA LEU A 45 -3.75 23.51 -6.52
C LEU A 45 -4.42 22.93 -5.27
N ASN A 46 -5.19 23.72 -4.53
CA ASN A 46 -5.92 23.26 -3.36
C ASN A 46 -6.96 22.20 -3.73
N GLU A 47 -7.71 22.42 -4.81
CA GLU A 47 -8.67 21.45 -5.35
C GLU A 47 -7.98 20.12 -5.69
N ARG A 48 -6.85 20.18 -6.42
CA ARG A 48 -6.05 18.98 -6.73
C ARG A 48 -5.48 18.30 -5.48
N ILE A 49 -5.06 19.07 -4.48
CA ILE A 49 -4.57 18.53 -3.20
C ILE A 49 -5.70 17.80 -2.47
N ASP A 50 -6.91 18.32 -2.51
CA ASP A 50 -8.06 17.72 -1.83
C ASP A 50 -8.54 16.45 -2.56
N ASP A 51 -8.52 16.43 -3.90
CA ASP A 51 -8.74 15.23 -4.69
C ASP A 51 -7.69 14.14 -4.40
N LEU A 52 -6.41 14.52 -4.35
CA LEU A 52 -5.33 13.59 -4.01
C LEU A 52 -5.47 13.03 -2.59
N LYS A 53 -5.89 13.83 -1.60
CA LYS A 53 -6.18 13.34 -0.24
C LYS A 53 -7.33 12.34 -0.26
N LYS A 54 -8.37 12.59 -1.05
CA LYS A 54 -9.51 11.69 -1.19
C LYS A 54 -9.09 10.36 -1.82
N ASP A 55 -8.23 10.41 -2.84
CA ASP A 55 -7.70 9.20 -3.46
C ASP A 55 -6.80 8.41 -2.49
N ILE A 56 -5.90 9.08 -1.77
CA ILE A 56 -5.04 8.46 -0.76
C ILE A 56 -5.86 7.79 0.34
N THR A 57 -6.88 8.47 0.87
CA THR A 57 -7.76 7.88 1.90
C THR A 57 -8.51 6.66 1.36
N SER A 58 -9.01 6.70 0.12
CA SER A 58 -9.65 5.56 -0.52
C SER A 58 -8.69 4.38 -0.70
N HIS A 59 -7.47 4.62 -1.15
CA HIS A 59 -6.45 3.59 -1.31
C HIS A 59 -6.04 3.00 0.03
N GLN A 60 -5.90 3.83 1.07
CA GLN A 60 -5.57 3.36 2.41
C GLN A 60 -6.64 2.40 2.93
N THR A 61 -7.93 2.72 2.75
CA THR A 61 -9.03 1.84 3.19
C THR A 61 -9.06 0.51 2.43
N GLN A 62 -8.73 0.52 1.14
CA GLN A 62 -8.64 -0.71 0.34
C GLN A 62 -7.47 -1.58 0.78
N ILE A 63 -6.31 -0.98 1.03
CA ILE A 63 -5.12 -1.68 1.51
C ILE A 63 -5.39 -2.32 2.87
N THR A 64 -6.03 -1.60 3.81
CA THR A 64 -6.35 -2.18 5.13
C THR A 64 -7.30 -3.37 5.00
N CYS A 65 -8.33 -3.28 4.14
CA CYS A 65 -9.25 -4.39 3.93
C CYS A 65 -8.57 -5.61 3.30
N GLN A 66 -7.69 -5.39 2.31
CA GLN A 66 -6.90 -6.46 1.70
C GLN A 66 -5.92 -7.09 2.69
N GLN A 67 -5.29 -6.28 3.53
CA GLN A 67 -4.37 -6.75 4.57
C GLN A 67 -5.10 -7.63 5.59
N ASP A 68 -6.30 -7.23 6.02
CA ASP A 68 -7.14 -8.01 6.93
C ASP A 68 -7.56 -9.34 6.29
N GLN A 69 -7.94 -9.33 5.01
CA GLN A 69 -8.27 -10.55 4.25
C GLN A 69 -7.07 -11.50 4.13
N ILE A 70 -5.88 -10.99 3.81
CA ILE A 70 -4.65 -11.78 3.70
C ILE A 70 -4.29 -12.38 5.07
N THR A 71 -4.38 -11.59 6.13
CA THR A 71 -4.10 -12.04 7.50
C THR A 71 -5.08 -13.12 7.94
N GLY A 72 -6.38 -12.92 7.70
CA GLY A 72 -7.43 -13.90 8.00
C GLY A 72 -7.25 -15.21 7.21
N GLN A 73 -6.89 -15.12 5.92
CA GLN A 73 -6.59 -16.29 5.09
C GLN A 73 -5.33 -17.02 5.58
N GLY A 74 -4.29 -16.30 6.00
CA GLY A 74 -3.09 -16.88 6.59
C GLY A 74 -3.38 -17.68 7.86
N ALA A 75 -4.21 -17.13 8.76
CA ALA A 75 -4.66 -17.81 9.97
C ALA A 75 -5.52 -19.05 9.67
N ALA A 76 -6.38 -19.00 8.65
CA ALA A 76 -7.17 -20.15 8.23
C ALA A 76 -6.29 -21.27 7.66
N ILE A 77 -5.27 -20.93 6.85
CA ILE A 77 -4.33 -21.90 6.28
C ILE A 77 -3.52 -22.58 7.39
N SER A 78 -2.97 -21.81 8.35
CA SER A 78 -2.20 -22.40 9.45
C SER A 78 -3.06 -23.33 10.31
N TRP A 79 -4.30 -22.95 10.60
CA TRP A 79 -5.25 -23.80 11.30
C TRP A 79 -5.52 -25.11 10.54
N LEU A 80 -5.77 -25.05 9.22
CA LEU A 80 -5.99 -26.23 8.38
C LEU A 80 -4.77 -27.17 8.34
N VAL A 81 -3.56 -26.62 8.36
CA VAL A 81 -2.32 -27.42 8.38
C VAL A 81 -2.18 -28.18 9.70
N VAL A 82 -2.45 -27.52 10.82
CA VAL A 82 -2.41 -28.14 12.16
C VAL A 82 -3.50 -29.20 12.29
N ASP A 83 -4.72 -28.90 11.85
CA ASP A 83 -5.85 -29.85 11.87
C ASP A 83 -5.55 -31.10 11.03
N ARG A 84 -5.03 -30.91 9.80
CA ARG A 84 -4.59 -32.02 8.94
C ARG A 84 -3.52 -32.88 9.61
N ARG A 85 -2.55 -32.28 10.30
CA ARG A 85 -1.50 -33.02 11.03
C ARG A 85 -2.09 -33.83 12.17
N SER A 86 -3.05 -33.27 12.91
CA SER A 86 -3.81 -33.97 13.94
C SER A 86 -4.56 -35.18 13.38
N LEU A 87 -5.27 -35.00 12.26
CA LEU A 87 -6.02 -36.07 11.59
C LEU A 87 -5.10 -37.21 11.13
N VAL A 88 -3.96 -36.90 10.52
CA VAL A 88 -2.97 -37.91 10.12
C VAL A 88 -2.41 -38.65 11.33
N GLY A 89 -2.18 -37.95 12.45
CA GLY A 89 -1.79 -38.55 13.72
C GLY A 89 -2.85 -39.52 14.25
N TYR A 90 -4.13 -39.12 14.22
CA TYR A 90 -5.25 -39.94 14.63
C TYR A 90 -5.38 -41.22 13.77
N ILE A 91 -5.29 -41.09 12.44
CA ILE A 91 -5.36 -42.23 11.50
C ILE A 91 -4.24 -43.24 11.79
N ARG A 92 -3.00 -42.76 12.00
CA ARG A 92 -1.88 -43.63 12.38
C ARG A 92 -2.10 -44.29 13.74
N GLY A 93 -2.64 -43.57 14.71
CA GLY A 93 -2.99 -44.10 16.03
C GLY A 93 -4.08 -45.18 15.97
N ALA A 94 -4.97 -45.10 14.99
CA ALA A 94 -5.98 -46.12 14.69
C ALA A 94 -5.43 -47.34 13.91
N GLY A 95 -4.12 -47.37 13.62
CA GLY A 95 -3.49 -48.46 12.86
C GLY A 95 -3.81 -48.45 11.36
N LEU A 96 -4.38 -47.36 10.84
CA LEU A 96 -4.69 -47.17 9.43
C LEU A 96 -3.54 -46.44 8.73
N GLU A 97 -3.35 -46.72 7.44
CA GLU A 97 -2.35 -46.02 6.65
C GLU A 97 -2.91 -44.68 6.14
N PRO A 98 -2.25 -43.55 6.42
CA PRO A 98 -2.74 -42.24 5.99
C PRO A 98 -2.61 -42.06 4.47
N PRO A 99 -3.51 -41.29 3.85
CA PRO A 99 -3.50 -41.06 2.41
C PRO A 99 -2.22 -40.34 1.96
N VAL A 100 -1.69 -40.75 0.80
CA VAL A 100 -0.48 -40.17 0.20
C VAL A 100 -0.66 -38.67 -0.02
N ALA A 101 0.38 -37.89 0.32
CA ALA A 101 0.37 -36.45 0.13
C ALA A 101 0.27 -36.10 -1.36
N ARG A 102 -0.73 -35.30 -1.74
CA ARG A 102 -0.83 -34.74 -3.09
C ARG A 102 0.35 -33.79 -3.34
N PRO A 103 0.88 -33.76 -4.59
CA PRO A 103 1.96 -32.85 -4.93
C PRO A 103 1.55 -31.39 -4.75
N ILE A 104 2.50 -30.56 -4.33
CA ILE A 104 2.29 -29.13 -4.13
C ILE A 104 2.12 -28.46 -5.50
N PRO A 105 1.04 -27.70 -5.73
CA PRO A 105 0.84 -26.97 -6.98
C PRO A 105 1.86 -25.83 -7.12
N GLU A 106 2.34 -25.57 -8.34
CA GLU A 106 3.45 -24.62 -8.58
C GLU A 106 3.15 -23.20 -8.07
N ARG A 107 1.90 -22.77 -8.18
CA ARG A 107 1.44 -21.46 -7.65
C ARG A 107 1.61 -21.30 -6.14
N ALA A 108 1.65 -22.41 -5.38
CA ALA A 108 1.76 -22.38 -3.93
C ALA A 108 3.22 -22.46 -3.46
N ARG A 109 4.15 -22.95 -4.30
CA ARG A 109 5.58 -23.10 -3.91
C ARG A 109 6.20 -21.83 -3.33
N PRO A 110 6.04 -20.62 -3.94
CA PRO A 110 6.70 -19.41 -3.43
C PRO A 110 6.22 -18.95 -2.05
N PHE A 111 5.02 -19.38 -1.64
CA PHE A 111 4.39 -18.96 -0.40
C PHE A 111 4.59 -19.97 0.74
N LEU A 112 5.21 -21.11 0.48
CA LEU A 112 5.46 -22.15 1.47
C LEU A 112 6.82 -21.99 2.16
N ASP A 113 7.83 -21.46 1.48
CA ASP A 113 9.16 -21.22 2.06
C ASP A 113 9.16 -20.17 3.19
N SER A 114 8.11 -19.33 3.26
CA SER A 114 7.92 -18.34 4.32
C SER A 114 7.11 -18.85 5.51
N ILE A 115 6.57 -20.08 5.46
CA ILE A 115 5.81 -20.70 6.56
C ILE A 115 6.79 -21.54 7.37
N ASP A 116 7.75 -20.88 8.01
CA ASP A 116 8.57 -21.51 9.04
C ASP A 116 7.73 -21.55 10.32
N VAL A 117 7.35 -22.76 10.74
CA VAL A 117 6.59 -23.06 11.98
C VAL A 117 7.56 -23.50 13.06
#